data_AF-A0A7W0DFS2-F1
#
_entry.id   AF-A0A7W0DFS2-F1
#
_cell.length_a   1.000
_cell.length_b   1.000
_cell.length_c   1.000
_cell.angle_alpha   90.00
_cell.angle_beta   90.00
_cell.angle_gamma   90.00
#
_symmetry.space_group_name_H-M   'P 1'
#
loop_
_entity.id
_entity.type
_entity.pdbx_description
1 polymer ?
#
loop_
_entity_poly.entity_id
_entity_poly.type
_entity_poly.pdbx_seq_one_letter_code
_entity_poly.pdbx_strand_id
1 'polypeptide(L)'
;MKRIQRSAGAVVGSAVGDALGGPFEFGPRGAFSARFPTPGAGGEMSGGGGWDPGEATDDTQMAVLARTAIDLGGDTDTVAAVTGGLAGAYYGLDAIPARWTESLHVLLPGFDGRVLRLPDLIDLAYHLEG
;
A
#
# COMPACT_ATOMS: atom_id res chain seq x y z
N MET A 1 -15.44 -23.36 -2.49
CA MET A 1 -15.40 -21.90 -2.24
C MET A 1 -15.16 -21.17 -3.55
N LYS A 2 -16.00 -20.19 -3.90
CA LYS A 2 -15.94 -19.49 -5.21
C LYS A 2 -14.70 -18.58 -5.28
N ARG A 3 -14.07 -18.43 -6.46
CA ARG A 3 -12.84 -17.62 -6.67
C ARG A 3 -12.99 -16.18 -6.15
N ILE A 4 -14.18 -15.59 -6.34
CA ILE A 4 -14.52 -14.25 -5.86
C ILE A 4 -14.47 -14.11 -4.33
N GLN A 5 -14.82 -15.17 -3.58
CA GLN A 5 -14.76 -15.13 -2.11
C GLN A 5 -13.32 -15.12 -1.59
N ARG A 6 -12.39 -15.75 -2.33
CA ARG A 6 -10.96 -15.71 -1.99
C ARG A 6 -10.37 -14.34 -2.24
N SER A 7 -10.69 -13.71 -3.37
CA SER A 7 -10.24 -12.36 -3.69
C SER A 7 -10.81 -11.32 -2.74
N ALA A 8 -12.11 -11.38 -2.43
CA ALA A 8 -12.73 -10.48 -1.45
C ALA A 8 -12.15 -10.70 -0.04
N GLY A 9 -11.95 -11.95 0.36
CA GLY A 9 -11.34 -12.28 1.65
C GLY A 9 -9.89 -11.79 1.77
N ALA A 10 -9.12 -11.79 0.68
CA ALA A 10 -7.76 -11.24 0.68
C ALA A 10 -7.76 -9.72 0.88
N VAL A 11 -8.64 -8.99 0.17
CA VAL A 11 -8.74 -7.52 0.29
C VAL A 11 -9.22 -7.11 1.68
N VAL A 12 -10.32 -7.73 2.16
CA VAL A 12 -10.86 -7.42 3.49
C VAL A 12 -9.90 -7.87 4.59
N GLY A 13 -9.26 -9.03 4.43
CA GLY A 13 -8.27 -9.54 5.38
C GLY A 13 -7.03 -8.64 5.49
N SER A 14 -6.56 -8.07 4.38
CA SER A 14 -5.46 -7.10 4.39
C SER A 14 -5.85 -5.81 5.11
N ALA A 15 -7.02 -5.22 4.83
CA ALA A 15 -7.48 -4.01 5.51
C ALA A 15 -7.71 -4.21 7.02
N VAL A 16 -8.23 -5.38 7.41
CA VAL A 16 -8.41 -5.75 8.82
C VAL A 16 -7.06 -5.93 9.51
N GLY A 17 -6.10 -6.60 8.86
CA GLY A 17 -4.76 -6.81 9.41
C GLY A 17 -3.99 -5.50 9.58
N ASP A 18 -4.14 -4.59 8.62
CA ASP A 18 -3.58 -3.25 8.63
C ASP A 18 -4.14 -2.41 9.80
N ALA A 19 -5.46 -2.28 9.91
CA ALA A 19 -6.09 -1.55 11.00
C ALA A 19 -5.83 -2.13 12.40
N LEU A 20 -5.67 -3.46 12.50
CA LEU A 20 -5.24 -4.11 13.74
C LEU A 20 -3.76 -3.86 14.07
N GLY A 21 -2.92 -3.69 13.04
CA GLY A 21 -1.48 -3.53 13.14
C GLY A 21 -1.04 -2.09 13.42
N GLY A 22 -1.70 -1.09 12.81
CA GLY A 22 -1.32 0.33 12.87
C GLY A 22 -1.03 0.84 14.28
N PRO A 23 -1.91 0.63 15.28
CA PRO A 23 -1.65 1.06 16.66
C PRO A 23 -0.44 0.41 17.37
N PHE A 24 0.11 -0.66 16.81
CA PHE A 24 1.25 -1.42 17.35
C PHE A 24 2.50 -1.30 16.48
N GLU A 25 2.43 -0.54 15.39
CA GLU A 25 3.57 -0.27 14.52
C GLU A 25 4.72 0.38 15.32
N PHE A 26 5.95 -0.03 15.04
CA PHE A 26 7.17 0.37 15.77
C PHE A 26 7.21 0.00 17.27
N GLY A 27 6.23 -0.75 17.77
CA GLY A 27 6.17 -1.24 19.14
C GLY A 27 6.99 -2.51 19.41
N PRO A 28 7.17 -2.89 20.70
CA PRO A 28 7.88 -4.11 21.06
C PRO A 28 7.11 -5.37 20.62
N ARG A 29 7.85 -6.43 20.27
CA ARG A 29 7.27 -7.75 19.95
C ARG A 29 6.38 -8.23 21.10
N GLY A 30 5.18 -8.69 20.78
CA GLY A 30 4.20 -9.19 21.75
C GLY A 30 3.30 -8.12 22.38
N ALA A 31 3.43 -6.84 21.99
CA ALA A 31 2.57 -5.76 22.49
C ALA A 31 1.07 -6.03 22.28
N PHE A 32 0.69 -6.59 21.12
CA PHE A 32 -0.68 -7.01 20.84
C PHE A 32 -1.18 -8.06 21.85
N SER A 33 -0.44 -9.16 22.02
CA SER A 33 -0.80 -10.24 22.95
C SER A 33 -0.79 -9.81 24.42
N ALA A 34 0.08 -8.86 24.79
CA ALA A 34 0.11 -8.31 26.14
C ALA A 34 -1.13 -7.44 26.42
N ARG A 35 -1.59 -6.67 25.42
CA ARG A 35 -2.79 -5.84 25.51
C ARG A 35 -4.09 -6.67 25.40
N PHE A 36 -4.07 -7.71 24.58
CA PHE A 36 -5.19 -8.63 24.34
C PHE A 36 -4.78 -10.08 24.60
N PRO A 37 -4.65 -10.49 25.88
CA PRO A 37 -4.21 -11.83 26.24
C PRO A 37 -5.24 -12.92 25.93
N THR A 38 -6.51 -12.54 25.77
CA THR A 38 -7.62 -13.44 25.42
C THR A 38 -8.12 -13.08 24.02
N PRO A 39 -7.89 -13.92 22.99
CA PRO A 39 -8.39 -13.66 21.64
C PRO A 39 -9.92 -13.59 21.59
N GLY A 40 -10.49 -12.61 20.87
CA GLY A 40 -11.93 -12.49 20.68
C GLY A 40 -12.67 -11.89 21.89
N ALA A 41 -11.95 -11.33 22.85
CA ALA A 41 -12.53 -10.61 23.99
C ALA A 41 -13.16 -9.27 23.57
N GLY A 42 -12.96 -8.83 22.33
CA GLY A 42 -13.44 -7.57 21.81
C GLY A 42 -12.49 -6.41 22.15
N GLY A 43 -12.53 -5.37 21.31
CA GLY A 43 -11.69 -4.19 21.46
C GLY A 43 -10.32 -4.28 20.79
N GLU A 44 -10.04 -5.32 19.98
CA GLU A 44 -8.76 -5.46 19.26
C GLU A 44 -8.52 -4.31 18.26
N MET A 45 -9.60 -3.75 17.72
CA MET A 45 -9.61 -2.50 16.96
C MET A 45 -9.55 -1.29 17.90
N SER A 46 -8.59 -1.22 18.83
CA SER A 46 -8.61 -0.22 19.91
C SER A 46 -8.13 1.18 19.53
N GLY A 47 -7.63 1.38 18.31
CA GLY A 47 -6.87 2.58 17.96
C GLY A 47 -5.62 2.78 18.85
N GLY A 48 -4.98 3.93 18.73
CA GLY A 48 -3.79 4.32 19.51
C GLY A 48 -2.66 4.87 18.65
N GLY A 49 -1.77 5.68 19.24
CA GLY A 49 -0.62 6.25 18.51
C GLY A 49 -0.98 7.30 17.45
N GLY A 50 -2.21 7.81 17.44
CA GLY A 50 -2.72 8.74 16.43
C GLY A 50 -3.83 8.15 15.54
N TRP A 51 -4.08 6.84 15.64
CA TRP A 51 -5.07 6.12 14.83
C TRP A 51 -6.40 5.90 15.55
N ASP A 52 -7.50 6.03 14.82
CA ASP A 52 -8.83 5.67 15.30
C ASP A 52 -9.05 4.14 15.33
N PRO A 53 -9.95 3.65 16.19
CA PRO A 53 -10.45 2.28 16.16
C PRO A 53 -10.86 1.79 14.76
N GLY A 54 -10.07 0.89 14.18
CA GLY A 54 -10.35 0.29 12.87
C GLY A 54 -9.91 1.12 11.66
N GLU A 55 -9.13 2.18 11.87
CA GLU A 55 -8.54 2.97 10.80
C GLU A 55 -7.42 2.18 10.11
N ALA A 56 -7.54 2.00 8.79
CA ALA A 56 -6.51 1.38 7.96
C ALA A 56 -5.51 2.43 7.47
N THR A 57 -4.23 2.08 7.38
CA THR A 57 -3.15 3.01 7.06
C THR A 57 -3.01 3.20 5.55
N ASP A 58 -1.93 3.89 5.17
CA ASP A 58 -1.50 4.16 3.81
C ASP A 58 -1.40 2.91 2.93
N ASP A 59 -1.05 1.73 3.46
CA ASP A 59 -1.05 0.46 2.72
C ASP A 59 -2.42 0.12 2.10
N THR A 60 -3.48 0.22 2.91
CA THR A 60 -4.86 -0.04 2.44
C THR A 60 -5.37 1.10 1.58
N GLN A 61 -5.05 2.34 1.93
CA GLN A 61 -5.44 3.51 1.15
C GLN A 61 -4.84 3.44 -0.26
N MET A 62 -3.58 3.04 -0.39
CA MET A 62 -2.91 2.88 -1.67
C MET A 62 -3.50 1.76 -2.52
N ALA A 63 -3.82 0.61 -1.90
CA ALA A 63 -4.47 -0.49 -2.59
C ALA A 63 -5.89 -0.15 -3.10
N VAL A 64 -6.67 0.59 -2.30
CA VAL A 64 -8.02 1.04 -2.68
C VAL A 64 -7.97 2.08 -3.79
N LEU A 65 -7.08 3.08 -3.69
CA LEU A 65 -6.93 4.13 -4.71
C LEU A 65 -6.51 3.54 -6.07
N ALA A 66 -5.49 2.69 -6.09
CA ALA A 66 -5.02 2.06 -7.33
C ALA A 66 -6.12 1.21 -7.98
N ARG A 67 -6.83 0.40 -7.18
CA ARG A 67 -7.93 -0.43 -7.67
C ARG A 67 -9.10 0.40 -8.20
N THR A 68 -9.47 1.47 -7.51
CA THR A 68 -10.58 2.34 -7.91
C THR A 68 -10.27 3.10 -9.20
N ALA A 69 -9.04 3.59 -9.35
CA ALA A 69 -8.57 4.23 -10.58
C ALA A 69 -8.60 3.25 -11.78
N ILE A 70 -8.20 1.99 -11.59
CA ILE A 70 -8.25 0.96 -12.63
C ILE A 70 -9.70 0.55 -12.96
N ASP A 71 -10.55 0.38 -11.94
CA ASP A 71 -11.93 -0.07 -12.12
C ASP A 71 -12.83 0.99 -12.80
N LEU A 72 -12.40 2.25 -12.89
CA LEU A 72 -13.15 3.35 -13.52
C LEU A 72 -13.33 3.17 -15.04
N GLY A 73 -12.45 2.40 -15.68
CA GLY A 73 -12.46 2.18 -17.13
C GLY A 73 -11.96 3.38 -17.95
N GLY A 74 -11.85 3.21 -19.27
CA GLY A 74 -11.30 4.24 -20.17
C GLY A 74 -9.77 4.25 -20.21
N ASP A 75 -9.17 5.44 -20.07
CA ASP A 75 -7.70 5.64 -20.03
C ASP A 75 -7.17 5.36 -18.62
N THR A 76 -7.36 4.10 -18.19
CA THR A 76 -7.17 3.67 -16.81
C THR A 76 -5.72 3.71 -16.36
N ASP A 77 -4.78 3.44 -17.27
CA ASP A 77 -3.34 3.50 -16.99
C ASP A 77 -2.89 4.93 -16.73
N THR A 78 -3.40 5.92 -17.47
CA THR A 78 -3.12 7.33 -17.19
C THR A 78 -3.71 7.78 -15.86
N VAL A 79 -4.99 7.44 -15.58
CA VAL A 79 -5.63 7.80 -14.32
C VAL A 79 -4.90 7.15 -13.14
N ALA A 80 -4.56 5.85 -13.24
CA ALA A 80 -3.81 5.15 -12.21
C ALA A 80 -2.39 5.70 -12.02
N ALA A 81 -1.71 6.14 -13.10
CA ALA A 81 -0.39 6.76 -13.01
C ALA A 81 -0.45 8.11 -12.27
N VAL A 82 -1.42 8.96 -12.58
CA VAL A 82 -1.61 10.26 -11.89
C VAL A 82 -2.00 10.05 -10.43
N THR A 83 -2.97 9.16 -10.15
CA THR A 83 -3.37 8.83 -8.78
C THR A 83 -2.22 8.23 -7.97
N GLY A 84 -1.47 7.30 -8.55
CA GLY A 84 -0.30 6.68 -7.93
C GLY A 84 0.84 7.68 -7.66
N GLY A 85 1.09 8.61 -8.58
CA GLY A 85 2.09 9.67 -8.41
C GLY A 85 1.72 10.63 -7.27
N LEU A 86 0.46 11.06 -7.19
CA LEU A 86 -0.02 11.92 -6.09
C LEU A 86 0.02 11.21 -4.75
N ALA A 87 -0.40 9.95 -4.70
CA ALA A 87 -0.39 9.18 -3.46
C ALA A 87 1.04 8.85 -3.01
N GLY A 88 1.94 8.49 -3.93
CA GLY A 88 3.36 8.29 -3.60
C GLY A 88 4.05 9.58 -3.11
N ALA A 89 3.66 10.75 -3.63
CA ALA A 89 4.15 12.03 -3.11
C ALA A 89 3.62 12.36 -1.70
N TYR A 90 2.43 11.88 -1.35
CA TYR A 90 1.79 12.15 -0.04
C TYR A 90 2.21 11.15 1.04
N TYR A 91 2.20 9.85 0.73
CA TYR A 91 2.52 8.76 1.68
C TYR A 91 4.00 8.37 1.66
N GLY A 92 4.76 8.78 0.63
CA GLY A 92 6.16 8.43 0.46
C GLY A 92 6.38 7.11 -0.29
N LEU A 93 7.64 6.85 -0.63
CA LEU A 93 8.04 5.65 -1.40
C LEU A 93 7.83 4.35 -0.62
N ASP A 94 8.03 4.38 0.70
CA ASP A 94 7.95 3.20 1.58
C ASP A 94 6.52 2.65 1.70
N ALA A 95 5.51 3.48 1.43
CA ALA A 95 4.09 3.11 1.39
C ALA A 95 3.73 2.21 0.17
N ILE A 96 4.62 2.12 -0.83
CA ILE A 96 4.37 1.34 -2.03
C ILE A 96 4.81 -0.11 -1.78
N PRO A 97 3.91 -1.11 -1.90
CA PRO A 97 4.27 -2.50 -1.65
C PRO A 97 5.45 -2.96 -2.51
N ALA A 98 6.50 -3.49 -1.87
CA ALA A 98 7.74 -3.91 -2.53
C ALA A 98 7.52 -4.87 -3.71
N ARG A 99 6.55 -5.80 -3.58
CA ARG A 99 6.16 -6.73 -4.65
C ARG A 99 5.75 -6.04 -5.96
N TRP A 100 5.26 -4.80 -5.90
CA TRP A 100 4.88 -4.01 -7.08
C TRP A 100 6.09 -3.33 -7.70
N THR A 101 6.99 -2.80 -6.88
CA THR A 101 8.19 -2.09 -7.34
C THR A 101 9.30 -3.05 -7.82
N GLU A 102 9.38 -4.26 -7.28
CA GLU A 102 10.33 -5.32 -7.71
C GLU A 102 10.16 -5.70 -9.18
N SER A 103 8.92 -5.70 -9.69
CA SER A 103 8.61 -6.04 -11.08
C SER A 103 8.55 -4.82 -12.01
N LEU A 104 8.59 -3.60 -11.45
CA LEU A 104 8.43 -2.37 -12.20
C LEU A 104 9.60 -2.14 -13.16
N HIS A 105 9.26 -1.77 -14.39
CA HIS A 105 10.23 -1.35 -15.39
C HIS A 105 9.61 -0.43 -16.43
N VAL A 106 10.42 0.51 -16.91
CA VAL A 106 10.03 1.45 -17.96
C VAL A 106 10.97 1.26 -19.14
N LEU A 107 10.45 0.75 -20.25
CA LEU A 107 11.18 0.74 -21.52
C LEU A 107 11.22 2.16 -22.07
N LEU A 108 12.38 2.61 -22.55
CA LEU A 108 12.56 3.89 -23.23
C LEU A 108 12.74 3.66 -24.74
N PRO A 109 11.67 3.76 -25.55
CA PRO A 109 11.79 3.66 -27.00
C PRO A 109 12.71 4.78 -27.54
N GLY A 110 13.61 4.43 -28.48
CA GLY A 110 14.55 5.39 -29.07
C GLY A 110 15.85 5.62 -28.28
N PHE A 111 16.04 4.93 -27.14
CA PHE A 111 17.26 4.97 -26.34
C PHE A 111 17.92 3.58 -26.27
N ASP A 112 18.22 2.98 -27.42
CA ASP A 112 18.88 1.66 -27.54
C ASP A 112 18.24 0.53 -26.70
N GLY A 113 16.93 0.60 -26.49
CA GLY A 113 16.20 -0.38 -25.68
C GLY A 113 16.51 -0.30 -24.18
N ARG A 114 17.00 0.84 -23.70
CA ARG A 114 17.23 1.08 -22.26
C ARG A 114 15.94 0.84 -21.48
N VAL A 115 16.10 0.14 -20.36
CA VAL A 115 15.03 -0.14 -19.41
C VAL A 115 15.40 0.48 -18.07
N LEU A 116 14.57 1.38 -17.58
CA LEU A 116 14.70 1.92 -16.23
C LEU A 116 14.06 0.95 -15.24
N ARG A 117 14.74 0.69 -14.13
CA ARG A 117 14.24 -0.05 -12.96
C ARG A 117 14.04 0.91 -11.80
N LEU A 118 13.52 0.39 -10.68
CA LEU A 118 13.25 1.19 -9.50
C LEU A 118 14.43 2.11 -9.08
N PRO A 119 15.70 1.64 -9.00
CA PRO A 119 16.82 2.52 -8.66
C PRO A 119 17.00 3.67 -9.65
N ASP A 120 16.87 3.41 -10.96
CA ASP A 120 17.01 4.45 -11.99
C ASP A 120 15.90 5.53 -11.87
N LEU A 121 14.69 5.13 -11.48
CA LEU A 121 13.56 6.05 -11.29
C LEU A 121 13.75 6.91 -10.04
N ILE A 122 14.29 6.34 -8.97
CA ILE A 122 14.65 7.07 -7.74
C ILE A 122 15.78 8.06 -8.03
N ASP A 123 16.83 7.63 -8.72
CA ASP A 123 17.95 8.48 -9.12
C ASP A 123 17.48 9.64 -10.01
N LEU A 124 16.52 9.38 -10.91
CA LEU A 124 15.89 10.42 -11.72
C LEU A 124 15.16 11.44 -10.84
N ALA A 125 14.40 11.01 -9.84
CA ALA A 125 13.71 11.91 -8.92
C ALA A 125 14.70 12.82 -8.17
N TYR A 126 15.81 12.25 -7.66
CA TYR A 126 16.85 13.05 -7.00
C TYR A 126 17.52 14.06 -7.95
N HIS A 127 17.79 13.70 -9.20
CA HIS A 127 18.32 14.64 -10.19
C HIS A 127 17.36 15.78 -10.52
N LEU A 128 16.05 15.56 -10.40
CA LEU A 128 15.04 16.59 -10.64
C LEU A 128 14.90 17.56 -9.46
N GLU A 129 15.23 17.14 -8.24
CA GLU A 129 15.21 17.99 -7.05
C GLU A 129 16.43 18.90 -6.93
N GLY A 130 17.58 18.52 -7.51
CA GLY A 130 18.80 19.34 -7.59
C GLY A 130 19.99 18.79 -6.81
#